data_AF-A0A3N2M9H9-F1
#
_entry.id   AF-A0A3N2M9H9-F1
#
_cell.length_a   1.000
_cell.length_b   1.000
_cell.length_c   1.000
_cell.angle_alpha   90.00
_cell.angle_beta   90.00
_cell.angle_gamma   90.00
#
_symmetry.space_group_name_H-M   'P 1'
#
loop_
_entity.id
_entity.type
_entity.pdbx_description
1 polymer ?
#
loop_
_entity_poly.entity_id
_entity_poly.type
_entity_poly.pdbx_seq_one_letter_code
_entity_poly.pdbx_strand_id
1 'polypeptide(L)'
;MGFTSICAIHDSNPRIWRKLIHFGLHPNACSPKMASRNKDNKFCVVVERGSFYCVKEKNLSDYIFDCKDNEELFFALAALRDDSDIHQWFIYDNRHWNDEDPQRFWFICKRESIEDDMCYDAMYADCEKATEAELKVHFNDGDDDPVIKNLQ
;
A
#
# COMPACT_ATOMS: atom_id res chain seq x y z
N MET A 1 -0.42 16.14 -8.39
CA MET A 1 -1.01 14.88 -8.84
C MET A 1 0.09 13.85 -8.67
N GLY A 2 0.05 13.14 -7.56
CA GLY A 2 1.20 12.38 -7.08
C GLY A 2 0.86 11.69 -5.78
N PHE A 3 1.73 10.77 -5.36
CA PHE A 3 1.60 9.96 -4.14
C PHE A 3 1.03 10.76 -2.97
N THR A 4 -0.09 10.26 -2.44
CA THR A 4 -0.94 10.96 -1.48
C THR A 4 -0.62 10.56 -0.04
N SER A 5 -0.10 9.34 0.15
CA SER A 5 0.21 8.76 1.46
C SER A 5 1.65 9.07 1.90
N ILE A 6 1.83 9.19 3.21
CA ILE A 6 3.15 9.30 3.85
C ILE A 6 3.23 8.21 4.93
N CYS A 7 4.10 7.24 4.73
CA CYS A 7 4.23 6.09 5.62
C CYS A 7 5.68 5.73 5.90
N ALA A 8 5.90 5.08 7.03
CA ALA A 8 7.20 4.58 7.46
C ALA A 8 7.14 3.10 7.83
N ILE A 9 8.27 2.41 7.61
CA ILE A 9 8.48 1.04 8.09
C ILE A 9 9.78 0.98 8.86
N HIS A 10 9.76 0.24 9.97
CA HIS A 10 10.90 -0.04 10.84
C HIS A 10 11.78 -1.15 10.27
N ASP A 11 11.93 -1.22 8.94
CA ASP A 11 12.90 -2.10 8.32
C ASP A 11 13.59 -1.44 7.12
N SER A 12 14.91 -1.59 7.08
CA SER A 12 15.77 -1.03 6.04
C SER A 12 16.44 -2.16 5.27
N ASN A 13 15.61 -2.98 4.62
CA ASN A 13 16.07 -4.12 3.83
C ASN A 13 16.20 -3.75 2.34
N PRO A 14 17.27 -4.18 1.63
CA PRO A 14 17.37 -4.05 0.18
C PRO A 14 16.16 -4.56 -0.61
N ARG A 15 15.43 -5.55 -0.08
CA ARG A 15 14.19 -6.06 -0.71
C ARG A 15 13.11 -4.99 -0.78
N ILE A 16 12.93 -4.24 0.31
CA ILE A 16 11.95 -3.15 0.38
C ILE A 16 12.27 -2.09 -0.67
N TRP A 17 13.53 -1.69 -0.76
CA TRP A 17 13.98 -0.69 -1.73
C TRP A 17 13.74 -1.11 -3.17
N ARG A 18 14.04 -2.37 -3.52
CA ARG A 18 13.78 -2.90 -4.86
C ARG A 18 12.28 -2.86 -5.20
N LYS A 19 11.43 -3.19 -4.23
CA LYS A 19 9.97 -3.16 -4.43
C LYS A 19 9.45 -1.72 -4.59
N LEU A 20 9.98 -0.76 -3.82
CA LEU A 20 9.67 0.66 -3.98
C LEU A 20 10.11 1.20 -5.35
N ILE A 21 11.31 0.84 -5.80
CA ILE A 21 11.78 1.20 -7.15
C ILE A 21 10.92 0.54 -8.23
N HIS A 22 10.48 -0.70 -8.02
CA HIS A 22 9.56 -1.38 -8.92
C HIS A 22 8.19 -0.71 -9.00
N PHE A 23 7.74 -0.10 -7.90
CA PHE A 23 6.57 0.76 -7.89
C PHE A 23 6.81 2.10 -8.61
N GLY A 24 8.03 2.42 -9.03
CA GLY A 24 8.36 3.67 -9.68
C GLY A 24 8.71 4.79 -8.70
N LEU A 25 8.91 4.49 -7.42
CA LEU A 25 9.40 5.46 -6.44
C LEU A 25 10.89 5.73 -6.63
N HIS A 26 11.32 6.95 -6.33
CA HIS A 26 12.71 7.36 -6.51
C HIS A 26 13.41 7.53 -5.15
N PRO A 27 14.66 7.07 -5.00
CA PRO A 27 15.42 7.36 -3.79
C PRO A 27 15.73 8.85 -3.72
N ASN A 28 15.48 9.48 -2.57
CA ASN A 28 15.83 10.87 -2.37
C ASN A 28 17.36 11.01 -2.34
N ALA A 29 17.91 11.85 -3.24
CA ALA A 29 19.34 12.08 -3.39
C ALA A 29 20.02 12.64 -2.12
N CYS A 30 19.26 13.28 -1.22
CA CYS A 30 19.76 13.81 0.04
C CYS A 30 19.81 12.79 1.19
N SER A 31 19.37 11.54 0.97
CA SER A 31 19.33 10.52 2.01
C SER A 31 20.67 9.79 2.17
N PRO A 32 21.08 9.41 3.40
CA PRO A 32 22.30 8.66 3.60
C PRO A 32 22.18 7.28 2.95
N LYS A 33 23.24 6.89 2.22
CA LYS A 33 23.42 5.57 1.58
C LYS A 33 22.96 4.44 2.51
N MET A 34 22.40 3.37 1.92
CA MET A 34 22.01 2.11 2.58
C MET A 34 22.80 1.85 3.87
N ALA A 35 22.20 2.17 5.00
CA ALA A 35 22.84 1.97 6.29
C ALA A 35 22.40 0.61 6.84
N SER A 36 23.37 -0.26 7.10
CA SER A 36 23.11 -1.56 7.72
C SER A 36 22.49 -1.35 9.11
N ARG A 37 21.40 -2.07 9.40
CA ARG A 37 20.70 -2.06 10.68
C ARG A 37 21.62 -2.65 11.74
N ASN A 38 22.27 -1.81 12.55
CA ASN A 38 23.02 -2.21 13.74
C ASN A 38 22.12 -2.05 14.98
N LYS A 39 22.39 -2.80 16.07
CA LYS A 39 21.62 -2.72 17.33
C LYS A 39 21.44 -1.29 17.86
N ASP A 40 22.40 -0.41 17.60
CA ASP A 40 22.41 0.98 18.06
C ASP A 40 21.84 1.99 17.04
N ASN A 41 21.54 1.54 15.80
CA ASN A 41 21.14 2.40 14.69
C ASN A 41 19.93 1.78 13.98
N LYS A 42 18.75 1.92 14.61
CA LYS A 42 17.46 1.55 14.04
C LYS A 42 17.06 2.59 13.00
N PHE A 43 17.11 2.19 11.73
CA PHE A 43 16.67 3.00 10.61
C PHE A 43 15.26 2.58 10.19
N CYS A 44 14.46 3.58 9.83
CA CYS A 44 13.16 3.43 9.22
C CYS A 44 13.22 3.93 7.78
N VAL A 45 12.49 3.29 6.88
CA VAL A 45 12.30 3.77 5.50
C VAL A 45 11.01 4.56 5.48
N VAL A 46 11.09 5.81 5.03
CA VAL A 46 9.95 6.72 4.88
C VAL A 46 9.68 6.90 3.39
N VAL A 47 8.41 6.85 3.01
CA VAL A 47 7.92 7.20 1.68
C VAL A 47 7.16 8.51 1.79
N GLU A 48 7.52 9.49 0.96
CA GLU A 48 6.87 10.78 0.89
C GLU A 48 6.84 11.26 -0.57
N ARG A 49 5.63 11.54 -1.08
CA ARG A 49 5.41 12.22 -2.37
C ARG A 49 6.21 11.63 -3.54
N GLY A 50 6.27 10.31 -3.64
CA GLY A 50 6.93 9.61 -4.74
C GLY A 50 8.43 9.39 -4.56
N SER A 51 8.97 9.86 -3.44
CA SER A 51 10.35 9.61 -3.05
C SER A 51 10.41 8.78 -1.77
N PHE A 52 11.52 8.08 -1.56
CA PHE A 52 11.76 7.39 -0.30
C PHE A 52 13.16 7.66 0.24
N TYR A 53 13.30 7.63 1.56
CA TYR A 53 14.55 7.92 2.27
C TYR A 53 14.63 7.19 3.60
N CYS A 54 15.86 7.05 4.12
CA CYS A 54 16.08 6.48 5.44
C CYS A 54 16.21 7.57 6.51
N VAL A 55 15.52 7.35 7.63
CA VAL A 55 15.55 8.20 8.81
C VAL A 55 15.85 7.31 10.03
N LYS A 56 16.47 7.87 11.07
CA LYS A 56 16.56 7.15 12.36
C LYS A 56 15.19 7.15 13.02
N GLU A 57 14.81 6.07 13.68
CA GLU A 57 13.53 5.95 14.40
C GLU A 57 13.26 7.16 15.33
N LYS A 58 14.30 7.69 15.99
CA LYS A 58 14.21 8.88 16.87
C LYS A 58 13.85 10.19 16.17
N ASN A 59 14.04 10.26 14.86
CA ASN A 59 13.78 11.44 14.03
C ASN A 59 12.53 11.24 13.17
N LEU A 60 11.75 10.17 13.41
CA LEU A 60 10.49 9.98 12.73
C LEU A 60 9.51 11.07 13.20
N SER A 61 8.85 11.72 12.24
CA SER A 61 7.91 12.79 12.54
C SER A 61 6.53 12.22 12.84
N ASP A 62 5.81 12.82 13.79
CA ASP A 62 4.50 12.34 14.25
C ASP A 62 3.40 12.36 13.17
N TYR A 63 3.59 13.12 12.08
CA TYR A 63 2.65 13.16 10.96
C TYR A 63 2.79 11.96 10.00
N ILE A 64 3.86 11.18 10.11
CA ILE A 64 4.11 10.01 9.25
C ILE A 64 3.41 8.81 9.88
N PHE A 65 2.63 8.08 9.09
CA PHE A 65 2.01 6.87 9.58
C PHE A 65 3.06 5.76 9.76
N ASP A 66 3.20 5.25 10.98
CA ASP A 66 4.15 4.18 11.30
C ASP A 66 3.50 2.80 11.10
N CYS A 67 3.93 2.09 10.05
CA CYS A 67 3.52 0.72 9.76
C CYS A 67 4.28 -0.32 10.61
N LYS A 68 5.22 0.11 11.47
CA LYS A 68 6.07 -0.76 12.30
C LYS A 68 6.79 -1.81 11.45
N ASP A 69 6.44 -3.08 11.60
CA ASP A 69 7.02 -4.22 10.86
C ASP A 69 6.03 -4.81 9.82
N ASN A 70 4.88 -4.17 9.59
CA ASN A 70 3.89 -4.62 8.59
C ASN A 70 4.30 -4.15 7.19
N GLU A 71 5.07 -5.00 6.49
CA GLU A 71 5.51 -4.77 5.12
C GLU A 71 4.35 -4.61 4.14
N GLU A 72 3.28 -5.40 4.27
CA GLU A 72 2.16 -5.39 3.32
C GLU A 72 1.38 -4.08 3.37
N LEU A 73 1.05 -3.61 4.59
CA LEU A 73 0.42 -2.31 4.80
C LEU A 73 1.31 -1.17 4.28
N PHE A 74 2.62 -1.23 4.54
CA PHE A 74 3.57 -0.24 4.04
C PHE A 74 3.57 -0.17 2.52
N PHE A 75 3.64 -1.31 1.82
CA PHE A 75 3.62 -1.32 0.36
C PHE A 75 2.27 -0.89 -0.21
N ALA A 76 1.17 -1.29 0.43
CA ALA A 76 -0.17 -0.87 0.02
C ALA A 76 -0.31 0.65 0.08
N LEU A 77 0.12 1.26 1.19
CA LEU A 77 0.12 2.71 1.34
C LEU A 77 1.08 3.36 0.35
N ALA A 78 2.32 2.87 0.22
CA ALA A 78 3.32 3.44 -0.68
C ALA A 78 2.94 3.37 -2.17
N ALA A 79 2.05 2.46 -2.55
CA ALA A 79 1.55 2.35 -3.93
C ALA A 79 0.42 3.34 -4.25
N LEU A 80 -0.24 3.94 -3.25
CA LEU A 80 -1.33 4.91 -3.44
C LEU A 80 -0.84 6.16 -4.17
N ARG A 81 -1.44 6.37 -5.35
CA ARG A 81 -1.17 7.47 -6.27
C ARG A 81 -2.37 7.70 -7.19
N ASP A 82 -2.51 8.93 -7.66
CA ASP A 82 -3.65 9.33 -8.50
C ASP A 82 -3.39 9.10 -9.99
N ASP A 83 -2.14 8.90 -10.40
CA ASP A 83 -1.69 8.85 -11.80
C ASP A 83 -1.68 7.44 -12.42
N SER A 84 -1.79 6.39 -11.60
CA SER A 84 -1.85 4.99 -12.08
C SER A 84 -2.50 4.07 -11.04
N ASP A 85 -3.11 2.99 -11.50
CA ASP A 85 -3.71 1.95 -10.67
C ASP A 85 -2.74 0.79 -10.36
N ILE A 86 -1.57 0.77 -10.99
CA ILE A 86 -0.64 -0.36 -10.89
C ILE A 86 -0.14 -0.58 -9.46
N HIS A 87 -0.19 -1.84 -9.02
CA HIS A 87 0.18 -2.29 -7.67
C HIS A 87 -0.68 -1.69 -6.55
N GLN A 88 -1.83 -1.09 -6.86
CA GLN A 88 -2.76 -0.57 -5.86
C GLN A 88 -3.79 -1.61 -5.47
N TRP A 89 -4.30 -1.46 -4.26
CA TRP A 89 -5.39 -2.28 -3.76
C TRP A 89 -6.73 -1.72 -4.20
N PHE A 90 -7.58 -2.63 -4.63
CA PHE A 90 -8.96 -2.38 -4.98
C PHE A 90 -9.87 -3.32 -4.20
N ILE A 91 -11.09 -2.85 -3.97
CA ILE A 91 -12.16 -3.57 -3.33
C ILE A 91 -13.23 -3.77 -4.39
N TYR A 92 -13.53 -5.02 -4.73
CA TYR A 92 -14.73 -5.32 -5.49
C TYR A 92 -15.88 -5.53 -4.51
N ASP A 93 -17.02 -4.89 -4.77
CA ASP A 93 -18.23 -5.03 -3.96
C ASP A 93 -19.50 -4.96 -4.81
N ASN A 94 -20.15 -6.11 -5.03
CA ASN A 94 -21.41 -6.19 -5.81
C ASN A 94 -22.67 -6.21 -4.93
N ARG A 95 -22.56 -6.01 -3.61
CA ARG A 95 -23.69 -6.11 -2.67
C ARG A 95 -24.80 -5.10 -2.95
N HIS A 96 -24.50 -4.04 -3.69
CA HIS A 96 -25.49 -3.03 -4.05
C HIS A 96 -26.54 -3.52 -5.06
N TRP A 97 -26.25 -4.61 -5.79
CA TRP A 97 -27.14 -5.15 -6.83
C TRP A 97 -27.30 -6.68 -6.81
N ASN A 98 -26.44 -7.42 -6.11
CA ASN A 98 -26.50 -8.87 -6.05
C ASN A 98 -26.81 -9.37 -4.62
N ASP A 99 -28.10 -9.56 -4.35
CA ASP A 99 -28.58 -10.11 -3.07
C ASP A 99 -28.46 -11.65 -3.00
N GLU A 100 -28.35 -12.34 -4.14
CA GLU A 100 -28.34 -13.81 -4.21
C GLU A 100 -26.97 -14.41 -3.86
N ASP A 101 -25.89 -13.81 -4.37
CA ASP A 101 -24.51 -14.20 -4.08
C ASP A 101 -23.62 -12.94 -3.94
N PRO A 102 -23.73 -12.24 -2.79
CA PRO A 102 -22.92 -11.05 -2.53
C PRO A 102 -21.45 -11.43 -2.41
N GLN A 103 -20.62 -10.79 -3.24
CA GLN A 103 -19.18 -10.96 -3.30
C GLN A 103 -18.52 -9.62 -2.95
N ARG A 104 -17.65 -9.68 -1.95
CA ARG A 104 -16.75 -8.61 -1.60
C ARG A 104 -15.37 -9.18 -1.41
N PHE A 105 -14.39 -8.68 -2.14
CA PHE A 105 -13.01 -9.14 -2.01
C PHE A 105 -12.01 -8.06 -2.38
N TRP A 106 -10.82 -8.23 -1.82
CA TRP A 106 -9.68 -7.36 -2.04
C TRP A 106 -8.75 -7.96 -3.08
N PHE A 107 -8.22 -7.12 -3.96
CA PHE A 107 -7.23 -7.55 -4.94
C PHE A 107 -6.28 -6.41 -5.28
N ILE A 108 -5.12 -6.79 -5.83
CA ILE A 108 -4.10 -5.84 -6.29
C ILE A 108 -4.18 -5.75 -7.80
N CYS A 109 -4.33 -4.53 -8.32
CA CYS A 109 -4.28 -4.27 -9.75
C CYS A 109 -2.85 -4.50 -10.29
N LYS A 110 -2.71 -5.36 -11.29
CA LYS A 110 -1.40 -5.71 -11.88
C LYS A 110 -1.09 -4.93 -13.17
N ARG A 111 -2.03 -4.12 -13.65
CA ARG A 111 -1.91 -3.33 -14.88
C ARG A 111 -1.98 -1.83 -14.61
N GLU A 112 -1.80 -1.03 -15.66
CA GLU A 112 -1.81 0.43 -15.55
C GLU A 112 -3.20 0.98 -15.21
N SER A 113 -4.24 0.32 -15.71
CA SER A 113 -5.65 0.58 -15.47
C SER A 113 -6.34 -0.68 -14.95
N ILE A 114 -7.28 -0.50 -14.03
CA ILE A 114 -8.15 -1.58 -13.55
C ILE A 114 -9.00 -2.22 -14.67
N GLU A 115 -9.38 -1.42 -15.67
CA GLU A 115 -10.16 -1.87 -16.84
C GLU A 115 -9.40 -2.96 -17.62
N ASP A 116 -8.07 -2.86 -17.67
CA ASP A 116 -7.23 -3.83 -18.38
C ASP A 116 -7.00 -5.13 -17.57
N ASP A 117 -7.14 -5.07 -16.24
CA ASP A 117 -6.87 -6.21 -15.33
C ASP A 117 -8.13 -7.07 -15.12
N MET A 118 -9.31 -6.45 -15.08
CA MET A 118 -10.59 -7.14 -14.93
C MET A 118 -11.12 -7.59 -16.31
N CYS A 119 -10.95 -8.89 -16.61
CA CYS A 119 -11.30 -9.53 -17.89
C CYS A 119 -12.79 -9.49 -18.30
N TYR A 120 -13.69 -8.99 -17.43
CA TYR A 120 -15.12 -8.86 -17.72
C TYR A 120 -15.52 -7.38 -17.67
N ASP A 121 -15.91 -6.84 -18.83
CA ASP A 121 -16.14 -5.42 -19.17
C ASP A 121 -17.13 -4.63 -18.28
N ALA A 122 -17.63 -5.17 -17.18
CA ALA A 122 -18.49 -4.44 -16.23
C ALA A 122 -18.08 -4.62 -14.76
N MET A 123 -17.24 -5.60 -14.41
CA MET A 123 -16.88 -5.84 -13.00
C MET A 123 -15.97 -4.74 -12.44
N TYR A 124 -15.20 -4.04 -13.29
CA TYR A 124 -14.39 -2.91 -12.85
C TYR A 124 -15.23 -1.74 -12.32
N ALA A 125 -16.48 -1.61 -12.75
CA ALA A 125 -17.37 -0.54 -12.30
C ALA A 125 -17.80 -0.72 -10.84
N ASP A 126 -17.78 -1.95 -10.35
CA ASP A 126 -18.03 -2.33 -8.96
C ASP A 126 -16.73 -2.38 -8.14
N CYS A 127 -15.60 -1.97 -8.74
CA CYS A 127 -14.34 -1.90 -8.05
C CYS A 127 -14.04 -0.47 -7.60
N GLU A 128 -13.74 -0.31 -6.32
CA GLU A 128 -13.33 0.96 -5.74
C GLU A 128 -11.86 0.89 -5.33
N LYS A 129 -11.14 2.00 -5.58
CA LYS A 129 -9.74 2.13 -5.14
C LYS A 129 -9.72 2.23 -3.62
N ALA A 130 -8.96 1.35 -2.98
CA ALA A 130 -8.88 1.33 -1.54
C ALA A 130 -8.28 2.63 -1.00
N THR A 131 -8.96 3.22 -0.02
CA THR A 131 -8.47 4.41 0.67
C THR A 131 -7.45 4.06 1.75
N GLU A 132 -6.65 5.04 2.18
CA GLU A 132 -5.70 4.86 3.29
C GLU A 132 -6.40 4.37 4.58
N ALA A 133 -7.63 4.83 4.85
CA ALA A 133 -8.38 4.42 6.02
C ALA A 133 -8.78 2.94 5.94
N GLU A 134 -9.29 2.49 4.79
CA GLU A 134 -9.70 1.11 4.59
C GLU A 134 -8.52 0.14 4.63
N LEU A 135 -7.37 0.52 4.05
CA LEU A 135 -6.15 -0.29 4.14
C LEU A 135 -5.68 -0.46 5.59
N LYS A 136 -5.74 0.61 6.39
CA LYS A 136 -5.37 0.53 7.81
C LYS A 136 -6.27 -0.42 8.58
N VAL A 137 -7.58 -0.43 8.29
CA VAL A 137 -8.53 -1.36 8.92
C VAL A 137 -8.28 -2.79 8.44
N HIS A 138 -8.19 -3.00 7.12
CA HIS A 138 -7.98 -4.31 6.51
C HIS A 138 -6.75 -5.04 7.08
N PHE A 139 -5.61 -4.33 7.18
CA PHE A 139 -4.35 -4.93 7.60
C PHE A 139 -4.12 -4.96 9.12
N ASN A 140 -4.81 -4.14 9.93
CA ASN A 140 -4.61 -4.12 11.39
C ASN A 140 -5.72 -4.82 12.18
N ASP A 141 -6.98 -4.62 11.79
CA ASP A 141 -8.14 -5.10 12.56
C ASP A 141 -8.73 -6.38 11.98
N GLY A 142 -8.38 -6.71 10.72
CA GLY A 142 -8.98 -7.82 9.97
C GLY A 142 -10.43 -7.49 9.60
N ASP A 143 -10.80 -7.67 8.33
CA ASP A 143 -12.18 -7.42 7.94
C ASP A 143 -13.13 -8.39 8.67
N ASP A 144 -13.96 -7.86 9.56
CA ASP A 144 -15.05 -8.60 10.20
C ASP A 144 -16.22 -8.88 9.25
N ASP A 145 -16.09 -8.53 7.99
CA ASP A 145 -17.10 -8.75 6.97
C ASP A 145 -17.26 -10.27 6.72
N PRO A 146 -18.46 -10.84 6.99
CA PRO A 146 -18.67 -12.28 6.89
C PRO A 146 -18.44 -12.82 5.47
N VAL A 147 -18.55 -11.98 4.43
CA VAL A 147 -18.29 -12.38 3.04
C VAL A 147 -16.78 -12.58 2.79
N ILE A 148 -15.93 -11.72 3.33
CA ILE A 148 -14.47 -11.79 3.16
C ILE A 148 -13.89 -12.99 3.91
N LYS A 149 -14.41 -13.31 5.11
CA LYS A 149 -13.98 -14.47 5.91
C LYS A 149 -14.23 -15.82 5.25
N ASN A 150 -15.20 -15.93 4.33
CA ASN A 150 -15.49 -17.18 3.63
C ASN A 150 -14.57 -17.43 2.42
N LEU A 151 -13.72 -16.47 2.05
CA LEU A 151 -12.81 -16.53 0.90
C LEU A 151 -11.34 -16.75 1.29
N GLN A 152 -11.00 -16.73 2.59
CA GLN A 152 -9.67 -17.03 3.14
C GLN A 152 -9.57 -18.48 3.65
#